data_AF-A0A1W6LJ26-F1
#
_entry.id   AF-A0A1W6LJ26-F1
#
_cell.length_a   1.000
_cell.length_b   1.000
_cell.length_c   1.000
_cell.angle_alpha   90.00
_cell.angle_beta   90.00
_cell.angle_gamma   90.00
#
_symmetry.space_group_name_H-M   'P 1'
#
loop_
_entity.id
_entity.type
_entity.pdbx_description
1 polymer ?
#
loop_
_entity_poly.entity_id
_entity_poly.type
_entity_poly.pdbx_seq_one_letter_code
_entity_poly.pdbx_strand_id
1 'polypeptide(L)'
;MKNLFGDEVKLGQDEGAKDKSSASEDFDENHKIKAVFLDRDNTIISDPGYISKPEQVKLIQGAGKALRCMQQLGYKLFVVTNQSGIARGLLTEERLDEIHSRLKSLLMQEGVELEGIYYCPYHPEGELEEYRMESFERKPAPGMILQAAEEHNIALEKSWLIGDRYRDIKAGRAAGCCTILINLPGNEDKKDKSDPPPDYAAVNIKEAANIIMMYHHKKEGRHKVLDIGSIKTDSLDELPNGSSDISQIAHILERMEENILSELQRGRDVFSKWKVFAAAVQVISLVCLLIALIGVFASINWIDSVLTPLVFAAVLQLMAISAYLISKS
;
A
#
# COMPACT_ATOMS: atom_id res chain seq x y z
N MET A 1 49.54 45.49 31.69
CA MET A 1 51.01 45.57 31.50
C MET A 1 51.37 44.49 30.48
N LYS A 2 51.86 44.68 29.26
CA LYS A 2 52.40 45.77 28.41
C LYS A 2 51.97 45.37 26.96
N ASN A 3 51.32 46.21 26.15
CA ASN A 3 51.87 47.23 25.23
C ASN A 3 52.91 46.65 24.24
N LEU A 4 53.01 46.97 22.94
CA LEU A 4 52.44 47.98 22.02
C LEU A 4 53.10 47.71 20.63
N PHE A 5 52.69 48.47 19.59
CA PHE A 5 53.17 48.54 18.19
C PHE A 5 52.52 47.52 17.23
N GLY A 6 51.65 47.87 16.27
CA GLY A 6 51.41 49.15 15.59
C GLY A 6 52.37 49.32 14.42
N ASP A 7 51.92 49.04 13.19
CA ASP A 7 51.99 49.98 12.06
C ASP A 7 51.36 49.42 10.77
N GLU A 8 50.91 50.38 9.97
CA GLU A 8 49.88 50.34 8.94
C GLU A 8 50.45 50.28 7.50
N VAL A 9 49.65 49.71 6.59
CA VAL A 9 49.50 50.00 5.13
C VAL A 9 50.68 49.73 4.17
N LYS A 10 50.41 48.85 3.18
CA LYS A 10 50.41 49.23 1.75
C LYS A 10 49.59 48.30 0.87
N LEU A 11 48.75 48.96 0.04
CA LEU A 11 47.93 48.42 -1.03
C LEU A 11 48.77 47.64 -2.07
N GLY A 12 48.24 46.49 -2.47
CA GLY A 12 48.57 45.81 -3.72
C GLY A 12 47.28 45.18 -4.24
N GLN A 13 46.73 45.80 -5.29
CA GLN A 13 45.64 45.25 -6.08
C GLN A 13 46.11 43.94 -6.72
N ASP A 14 45.31 42.88 -6.63
CA ASP A 14 45.28 41.87 -7.68
C ASP A 14 43.85 41.36 -7.84
N GLU A 15 43.36 41.52 -9.05
CA GLU A 15 42.01 41.21 -9.50
C GLU A 15 41.88 39.71 -9.75
N GLY A 16 40.74 39.12 -9.38
CA GLY A 16 40.45 37.74 -9.78
C GLY A 16 39.61 36.90 -8.81
N ALA A 17 38.72 37.51 -8.03
CA ALA A 17 37.70 36.73 -7.31
C ALA A 17 36.60 36.31 -8.29
N LYS A 18 36.76 35.09 -8.82
CA LYS A 18 35.69 34.38 -9.53
C LYS A 18 34.46 34.30 -8.62
N ASP A 19 33.43 34.97 -9.08
CA ASP A 19 32.02 34.81 -8.74
C ASP A 19 31.70 33.33 -8.47
N LYS A 20 31.58 32.98 -7.20
CA LYS A 20 30.85 31.79 -6.76
C LYS A 20 29.51 32.30 -6.23
N SER A 21 28.68 32.79 -7.14
CA SER A 21 27.25 32.90 -6.88
C SER A 21 26.75 31.49 -6.56
N SER A 22 26.34 31.34 -5.31
CA SER A 22 25.54 30.24 -4.80
C SER A 22 24.41 29.92 -5.77
N ALA A 23 24.54 28.83 -6.52
CA ALA A 23 23.39 28.11 -7.04
C ALA A 23 22.72 27.45 -5.83
N SER A 24 21.83 28.19 -5.19
CA SER A 24 20.72 27.57 -4.48
C SER A 24 19.96 26.75 -5.52
N GLU A 25 20.08 25.44 -5.45
CA GLU A 25 19.21 24.54 -6.20
C GLU A 25 17.78 24.87 -5.76
N ASP A 26 17.04 25.55 -6.63
CA ASP A 26 15.60 25.74 -6.49
C ASP A 26 14.98 24.34 -6.41
N PHE A 27 14.62 23.91 -5.20
CA PHE A 27 13.80 22.72 -5.00
C PHE A 27 12.45 23.01 -5.64
N ASP A 28 12.21 22.38 -6.79
CA ASP A 28 10.92 22.39 -7.46
C ASP A 28 9.86 21.81 -6.51
N GLU A 29 9.12 22.68 -5.82
CA GLU A 29 7.99 22.31 -4.95
C GLU A 29 6.92 21.49 -5.69
N ASN A 30 6.99 21.43 -7.02
CA ASN A 30 5.95 20.89 -7.87
C ASN A 30 6.11 19.39 -8.20
N HIS A 31 7.08 18.67 -7.61
CA HIS A 31 7.23 17.23 -7.86
C HIS A 31 7.53 16.35 -6.64
N LYS A 32 6.80 16.56 -5.54
CA LYS A 32 6.86 15.63 -4.40
C LYS A 32 6.42 14.21 -4.80
N ILE A 33 7.26 13.23 -4.50
CA ILE A 33 7.00 11.82 -4.82
C ILE A 33 6.08 11.18 -3.77
N LYS A 34 5.33 10.15 -4.17
CA LYS A 34 4.55 9.33 -3.24
C LYS A 34 5.33 8.06 -2.87
N ALA A 35 5.22 7.64 -1.62
CA ALA A 35 5.98 6.52 -1.09
C ALA A 35 5.10 5.45 -0.43
N VAL A 36 5.62 4.23 -0.35
CA VAL A 36 5.17 3.21 0.58
C VAL A 36 6.35 2.89 1.50
N PHE A 37 6.18 3.24 2.77
CA PHE A 37 7.03 2.84 3.86
C PHE A 37 6.60 1.46 4.35
N LEU A 38 7.57 0.60 4.61
CA LEU A 38 7.35 -0.81 4.94
C LEU A 38 8.10 -1.14 6.22
N ASP A 39 7.45 -1.77 7.19
CA ASP A 39 8.19 -2.54 8.18
C ASP A 39 8.88 -3.73 7.49
N ARG A 40 9.92 -4.27 8.12
CA ARG A 40 10.71 -5.36 7.54
C ARG A 40 10.17 -6.71 7.98
N ASP A 41 10.30 -6.97 9.28
CA ASP A 41 10.00 -8.24 9.92
C ASP A 41 8.48 -8.45 9.94
N ASN A 42 8.01 -9.65 9.62
CA ASN A 42 6.59 -10.01 9.49
C ASN A 42 5.77 -9.21 8.44
N THR A 43 6.42 -8.34 7.68
CA THR A 43 5.79 -7.51 6.63
C THR A 43 6.35 -7.83 5.24
N ILE A 44 7.67 -7.76 5.07
CA ILE A 44 8.35 -8.15 3.83
C ILE A 44 9.00 -9.54 3.99
N ILE A 45 9.56 -9.82 5.17
CA ILE A 45 10.24 -11.09 5.47
C ILE A 45 9.61 -11.80 6.66
N SER A 46 9.75 -13.11 6.72
CA SER A 46 9.33 -13.89 7.90
C SER A 46 10.23 -13.60 9.09
N ASP A 47 9.63 -13.36 10.27
CA ASP A 47 10.35 -13.14 11.52
C ASP A 47 10.41 -14.43 12.37
N PRO A 48 11.57 -15.09 12.49
CA PRO A 48 11.76 -16.21 13.40
C PRO A 48 12.04 -15.77 14.86
N GLY A 49 11.96 -14.47 15.18
CA GLY A 49 12.20 -13.87 16.49
C GLY A 49 13.40 -12.92 16.48
N TYR A 50 14.56 -13.41 16.01
CA TYR A 50 15.73 -12.57 15.72
C TYR A 50 16.46 -13.10 14.49
N ILE A 51 16.61 -12.22 13.50
CA ILE A 51 17.44 -12.47 12.32
C ILE A 51 18.82 -11.93 12.63
N SER A 52 19.79 -12.84 12.82
CA SER A 52 21.19 -12.50 13.07
C SER A 52 22.11 -12.92 11.92
N LYS A 53 21.55 -13.55 10.89
CA LYS A 53 22.29 -14.03 9.72
C LYS A 53 21.55 -13.75 8.41
N PRO A 54 22.22 -13.31 7.33
CA PRO A 54 21.61 -13.09 6.02
C PRO A 54 20.86 -14.31 5.49
N GLU A 55 21.34 -15.53 5.76
CA GLU A 55 20.70 -16.76 5.26
C GLU A 55 19.32 -17.01 5.86
N GLN A 56 18.99 -16.34 6.98
CA GLN A 56 17.68 -16.39 7.61
C GLN A 56 16.67 -15.46 6.93
N VAL A 57 17.12 -14.51 6.09
CA VAL A 57 16.25 -13.59 5.36
C VAL A 57 15.46 -14.37 4.31
N LYS A 58 14.16 -14.46 4.52
CA LYS A 58 13.20 -15.12 3.63
C LYS A 58 12.03 -14.21 3.36
N LEU A 59 11.83 -13.84 2.09
CA LEU A 59 10.68 -13.05 1.67
C LEU A 59 9.38 -13.80 2.01
N ILE A 60 8.40 -13.07 2.52
CA ILE A 60 7.04 -13.58 2.66
C ILE A 60 6.50 -13.92 1.27
N GLN A 61 5.73 -15.00 1.18
CA GLN A 61 5.17 -15.45 -0.08
C GLN A 61 4.37 -14.33 -0.77
N GLY A 62 4.79 -13.97 -1.99
CA GLY A 62 4.14 -12.93 -2.78
C GLY A 62 4.57 -11.50 -2.44
N ALA A 63 5.49 -11.27 -1.50
CA ALA A 63 6.00 -9.94 -1.16
C ALA A 63 6.61 -9.23 -2.38
N GLY A 64 7.51 -9.89 -3.13
CA GLY A 64 8.11 -9.31 -4.33
C GLY A 64 7.06 -8.85 -5.37
N LYS A 65 6.09 -9.71 -5.68
CA LYS A 65 4.99 -9.35 -6.59
C LYS A 65 4.15 -8.18 -6.06
N ALA A 66 3.82 -8.17 -4.78
CA ALA A 66 3.02 -7.12 -4.15
C ALA A 66 3.73 -5.75 -4.21
N LEU A 67 5.01 -5.73 -3.85
CA LEU A 67 5.86 -4.53 -3.86
C LEU A 67 6.06 -4.00 -5.29
N ARG A 68 6.30 -4.88 -6.26
CA ARG A 68 6.40 -4.50 -7.67
C ARG A 68 5.10 -3.87 -8.18
N CYS A 69 3.94 -4.37 -7.78
CA CYS A 69 2.67 -3.73 -8.12
C CYS A 69 2.60 -2.31 -7.57
N MET A 70 3.04 -2.07 -6.33
CA MET A 70 3.07 -0.71 -5.76
C MET A 70 4.02 0.21 -6.54
N GLN A 71 5.19 -0.28 -6.97
CA GLN A 71 6.10 0.50 -7.82
C GLN A 71 5.51 0.83 -9.19
N GLN A 72 4.80 -0.11 -9.81
CA GLN A 72 4.10 0.12 -11.08
C GLN A 72 3.00 1.17 -10.98
N LEU A 73 2.44 1.38 -9.78
CA LEU A 73 1.52 2.49 -9.50
C LEU A 73 2.25 3.82 -9.26
N GLY A 74 3.58 3.87 -9.40
CA GLY A 74 4.41 5.07 -9.23
C GLY A 74 4.76 5.40 -7.78
N TYR A 75 4.67 4.43 -6.85
CA TYR A 75 5.18 4.62 -5.49
C TYR A 75 6.66 4.25 -5.39
N LYS A 76 7.42 5.06 -4.67
CA LYS A 76 8.77 4.70 -4.21
C LYS A 76 8.69 3.86 -2.94
N LEU A 77 9.60 2.91 -2.77
CA LEU A 77 9.56 1.95 -1.66
C LEU A 77 10.71 2.20 -0.69
N PHE A 78 10.36 2.28 0.59
CA PHE A 78 11.31 2.51 1.68
C PHE A 78 11.05 1.51 2.79
N VAL A 79 12.12 0.95 3.37
CA VAL A 79 12.01 0.16 4.60
C VAL A 79 12.27 1.07 5.80
N VAL A 80 11.42 0.98 6.83
CA VAL A 80 11.56 1.69 8.10
C VAL A 80 11.42 0.68 9.25
N THR A 81 12.53 0.30 9.89
CA THR A 81 12.54 -0.87 10.79
C THR A 81 13.23 -0.63 12.13
N ASN A 82 12.64 -1.11 13.23
CA ASN A 82 13.27 -1.05 14.55
C ASN A 82 14.21 -2.25 14.72
N GLN A 83 15.52 -2.03 14.91
CA GLN A 83 16.54 -3.08 15.05
C GLN A 83 17.16 -3.10 16.45
N SER A 84 16.32 -3.24 17.49
CA SER A 84 16.79 -3.28 18.89
C SER A 84 17.64 -4.49 19.25
N GLY A 85 17.84 -5.44 18.32
CA GLY A 85 18.84 -6.49 18.48
C GLY A 85 20.25 -5.92 18.65
N ILE A 86 20.53 -4.76 18.06
CA ILE A 86 21.80 -4.04 18.22
C ILE A 86 21.94 -3.55 19.66
N ALA A 87 20.98 -2.78 20.17
CA ALA A 87 21.02 -2.33 21.56
C ALA A 87 21.10 -3.46 22.60
N ARG A 88 20.63 -4.67 22.25
CA ARG A 88 20.68 -5.86 23.11
C ARG A 88 21.95 -6.71 22.92
N GLY A 89 22.91 -6.28 22.11
CA GLY A 89 24.13 -7.05 21.82
C GLY A 89 23.90 -8.36 21.06
N LEU A 90 22.71 -8.56 20.47
CA LEU A 90 22.34 -9.75 19.71
C LEU A 90 22.74 -9.67 18.23
N LEU A 91 23.06 -8.46 17.76
CA LEU A 91 23.36 -8.14 16.37
C LEU A 91 24.34 -6.96 16.31
N THR A 92 25.30 -6.98 15.38
CA THR A 92 26.15 -5.82 15.08
C THR A 92 25.61 -5.06 13.87
N GLU A 93 25.95 -3.78 13.73
CA GLU A 93 25.57 -2.99 12.54
C GLU A 93 26.14 -3.59 11.25
N GLU A 94 27.40 -4.02 11.26
CA GLU A 94 28.02 -4.72 10.11
C GLU A 94 27.19 -5.94 9.68
N ARG A 95 26.73 -6.74 10.65
CA ARG A 95 25.90 -7.91 10.34
C ARG A 95 24.50 -7.52 9.88
N LEU A 96 23.96 -6.42 10.39
CA LEU A 96 22.70 -5.85 9.90
C LEU A 96 22.82 -5.38 8.45
N ASP A 97 23.95 -4.79 8.06
CA ASP A 97 24.21 -4.37 6.67
C ASP A 97 24.26 -5.56 5.71
N GLU A 98 24.84 -6.68 6.13
CA GLU A 98 24.81 -7.93 5.35
C GLU A 98 23.38 -8.47 5.21
N ILE A 99 22.57 -8.40 6.28
CA ILE A 99 21.15 -8.78 6.27
C ILE A 99 20.36 -7.88 5.30
N HIS A 100 20.58 -6.58 5.35
CA HIS A 100 19.95 -5.61 4.46
C HIS A 100 20.39 -5.79 3.00
N SER A 101 21.66 -6.11 2.76
CA SER A 101 22.19 -6.42 1.43
C SER A 101 21.53 -7.67 0.86
N ARG A 102 21.33 -8.71 1.69
CA ARG A 102 20.59 -9.91 1.29
C ARG A 102 19.13 -9.61 0.99
N LEU A 103 18.46 -8.79 1.79
CA LEU A 103 17.09 -8.34 1.52
C LEU A 103 17.00 -7.63 0.17
N LYS A 104 17.87 -6.65 -0.09
CA LYS A 104 17.94 -5.93 -1.38
C LYS A 104 18.14 -6.89 -2.54
N SER A 105 19.08 -7.84 -2.42
CA SER A 105 19.34 -8.84 -3.45
C SER A 105 18.13 -9.72 -3.76
N LEU A 106 17.40 -10.19 -2.74
CA LEU A 106 16.19 -11.00 -2.92
C LEU A 106 15.06 -10.20 -3.59
N LEU A 107 14.87 -8.93 -3.21
CA LEU A 107 13.88 -8.06 -3.82
C LEU A 107 14.24 -7.73 -5.28
N MET A 108 15.52 -7.49 -5.56
CA MET A 108 15.99 -7.21 -6.91
C MET A 108 15.75 -8.41 -7.85
N GLN A 109 15.89 -9.64 -7.36
CA GLN A 109 15.53 -10.86 -8.12
C GLN A 109 14.04 -10.92 -8.47
N GLU A 110 13.18 -10.30 -7.68
CA GLU A 110 11.74 -10.15 -7.95
C GLU A 110 11.41 -8.92 -8.82
N GLY A 111 12.44 -8.17 -9.24
CA GLY A 111 12.29 -6.92 -9.98
C GLY A 111 11.75 -5.77 -9.11
N VAL A 112 12.11 -5.76 -7.84
CA VAL A 112 11.74 -4.72 -6.86
C VAL A 112 12.98 -3.96 -6.43
N GLU A 113 12.90 -2.64 -6.50
CA GLU A 113 13.96 -1.73 -6.08
C GLU A 113 13.53 -0.97 -4.81
N LEU A 114 14.40 -0.91 -3.80
CA LEU A 114 14.20 -0.09 -2.61
C LEU A 114 15.02 1.19 -2.77
N GLU A 115 14.38 2.34 -2.56
CA GLU A 115 15.08 3.64 -2.57
C GLU A 115 15.93 3.82 -1.30
N GLY A 116 15.46 3.29 -0.16
CA GLY A 116 16.17 3.42 1.11
C GLY A 116 15.76 2.38 2.14
N ILE A 117 16.66 2.09 3.07
CA ILE A 117 16.40 1.31 4.27
C ILE A 117 16.85 2.15 5.47
N TYR A 118 15.87 2.62 6.24
CA TYR A 118 16.07 3.36 7.47
C TYR A 118 15.82 2.42 8.64
N TYR A 119 16.70 2.46 9.63
CA TYR A 119 16.57 1.61 10.81
C TYR A 119 16.96 2.35 12.08
N CYS A 120 16.33 1.96 13.20
CA CYS A 120 16.68 2.47 14.51
C CYS A 120 17.38 1.37 15.33
N PRO A 121 18.69 1.52 15.67
CA PRO A 121 19.41 0.55 16.50
C PRO A 121 19.09 0.70 18.00
N TYR A 122 18.57 1.86 18.42
CA TYR A 122 18.42 2.26 19.82
C TYR A 122 17.25 1.57 20.56
N HIS A 123 17.44 1.38 21.87
CA HIS A 123 16.40 0.92 22.81
C HIS A 123 16.62 1.52 24.21
N PRO A 124 15.60 2.05 24.90
CA PRO A 124 15.77 2.65 26.23
C PRO A 124 16.31 1.67 27.29
N GLU A 125 15.94 0.40 27.15
CA GLU A 125 16.42 -0.72 27.98
C GLU A 125 17.51 -1.56 27.26
N GLY A 126 18.34 -0.95 26.42
CA GLY A 126 19.48 -1.63 25.79
C GLY A 126 20.47 -2.21 26.81
N GLU A 127 21.20 -3.25 26.43
CA GLU A 127 22.31 -3.81 27.22
C GLU A 127 23.62 -3.09 26.91
N LEU A 128 23.81 -2.66 25.66
CA LEU A 128 24.96 -1.88 25.21
C LEU A 128 24.74 -0.40 25.49
N GLU A 129 25.65 0.22 26.24
CA GLU A 129 25.57 1.63 26.65
C GLU A 129 25.39 2.59 25.47
N GLU A 130 26.16 2.37 24.40
CA GLU A 130 26.17 3.23 23.21
C GLU A 130 24.82 3.28 22.47
N TYR A 131 23.98 2.26 22.64
CA TYR A 131 22.66 2.17 22.01
C TYR A 131 21.50 2.29 23.01
N ARG A 132 21.79 2.50 24.31
CA ARG A 132 20.78 2.55 25.37
C ARG A 132 20.21 3.95 25.53
N MET A 133 19.25 4.29 24.68
CA MET A 133 18.54 5.58 24.74
C MET A 133 17.15 5.51 24.12
N GLU A 134 16.31 6.49 24.49
CA GLU A 134 15.15 6.85 23.69
C GLU A 134 15.62 7.54 22.41
N SER A 135 15.02 7.19 21.27
CA SER A 135 15.34 7.81 19.97
C SER A 135 14.06 8.17 19.23
N PHE A 136 14.06 9.35 18.62
CA PHE A 136 12.96 9.81 17.76
C PHE A 136 12.82 8.98 16.48
N GLU A 137 13.87 8.24 16.10
CA GLU A 137 13.83 7.28 14.99
C GLU A 137 13.12 5.98 15.37
N ARG A 138 12.96 5.69 16.67
CA ARG A 138 12.35 4.44 17.13
C ARG A 138 10.83 4.51 17.02
N LYS A 139 10.23 3.67 16.17
CA LYS A 139 8.75 3.51 16.14
C LYS A 139 8.26 3.13 17.55
N PRO A 140 7.29 3.86 18.13
CA PRO A 140 6.21 4.59 17.45
C PRO A 140 6.49 6.04 17.05
N ALA A 141 7.69 6.58 17.30
CA ALA A 141 8.05 7.90 16.79
C ALA A 141 8.22 7.87 15.25
N PRO A 142 7.92 8.97 14.54
CA PRO A 142 7.93 9.00 13.08
C PRO A 142 9.32 9.31 12.47
N GLY A 143 10.39 9.38 13.26
CA GLY A 143 11.68 9.94 12.82
C GLY A 143 12.23 9.33 11.53
N MET A 144 12.28 7.99 11.41
CA MET A 144 12.74 7.33 10.18
C MET A 144 11.92 7.70 8.95
N ILE A 145 10.62 7.92 9.11
CA ILE A 145 9.69 8.27 8.01
C ILE A 145 9.91 9.72 7.60
N LEU A 146 10.06 10.61 8.58
CA LEU A 146 10.31 12.04 8.34
C LEU A 146 11.68 12.27 7.71
N GLN A 147 12.70 11.56 8.17
CA GLN A 147 14.04 11.58 7.58
C GLN A 147 14.00 11.20 6.10
N ALA A 148 13.39 10.05 5.77
CA ALA A 148 13.23 9.62 4.39
C ALA A 148 12.43 10.63 3.55
N ALA A 149 11.42 11.28 4.15
CA ALA A 149 10.61 12.26 3.45
C ALA A 149 11.35 13.56 3.12
N GLU A 150 12.24 13.99 4.00
CA GLU A 150 13.13 15.13 3.77
C GLU A 150 14.17 14.79 2.69
N GLU A 151 14.87 13.67 2.83
CA GLU A 151 15.95 13.26 1.91
C GLU A 151 15.46 13.02 0.47
N HIS A 152 14.21 12.55 0.30
CA HIS A 152 13.66 12.18 -1.00
C HIS A 152 12.48 13.05 -1.47
N ASN A 153 12.20 14.16 -0.78
CA ASN A 153 11.10 15.08 -1.11
C ASN A 153 9.72 14.37 -1.24
N ILE A 154 9.34 13.60 -0.21
CA ILE A 154 8.14 12.75 -0.22
C ILE A 154 6.89 13.53 0.24
N ALA A 155 5.78 13.35 -0.47
CA ALA A 155 4.45 13.78 -0.04
C ALA A 155 3.84 12.76 0.93
N LEU A 156 4.02 12.96 2.23
CA LEU A 156 3.57 12.05 3.30
C LEU A 156 2.04 11.81 3.25
N GLU A 157 1.25 12.83 2.95
CA GLU A 157 -0.21 12.76 2.86
C GLU A 157 -0.72 11.94 1.67
N LYS A 158 0.16 11.61 0.72
CA LYS A 158 -0.10 10.72 -0.42
C LYS A 158 0.59 9.37 -0.26
N SER A 159 1.24 9.13 0.87
CA SER A 159 2.09 7.99 1.14
C SER A 159 1.47 7.03 2.15
N TRP A 160 2.00 5.82 2.18
CA TRP A 160 1.49 4.72 3.01
C TRP A 160 2.55 4.22 3.97
N LEU A 161 2.13 3.74 5.14
CA LEU A 161 2.96 2.88 5.99
C LEU A 161 2.25 1.53 6.19
N ILE A 162 2.97 0.45 5.91
CA ILE A 162 2.52 -0.93 6.11
C ILE A 162 3.39 -1.58 7.19
N GLY A 163 2.77 -2.15 8.23
CA GLY A 163 3.50 -2.87 9.29
C GLY A 163 2.59 -3.88 10.01
N ASP A 164 3.18 -4.73 10.86
CA ASP A 164 2.46 -5.77 11.60
C ASP A 164 2.11 -5.37 13.05
N ARG A 165 2.60 -4.22 13.54
CA ARG A 165 2.39 -3.74 14.91
C ARG A 165 1.69 -2.39 14.98
N TYR A 166 1.01 -2.14 16.10
CA TYR A 166 0.44 -0.83 16.39
C TYR A 166 1.47 0.29 16.54
N ARG A 167 2.74 -0.03 16.88
CA ARG A 167 3.82 0.98 16.84
C ARG A 167 4.05 1.51 15.43
N ASP A 168 3.85 0.69 14.39
CA ASP A 168 3.96 1.13 13.00
C ASP A 168 2.81 2.08 12.71
N ILE A 169 1.58 1.69 13.04
CA ILE A 169 0.39 2.53 12.85
C ILE A 169 0.55 3.90 13.53
N LYS A 170 1.05 3.92 14.76
CA LYS A 170 1.34 5.19 15.46
C LYS A 170 2.37 6.04 14.74
N ALA A 171 3.48 5.45 14.28
CA ALA A 171 4.51 6.17 13.53
C ALA A 171 3.98 6.73 12.21
N GLY A 172 3.24 5.93 11.43
CA GLY A 172 2.67 6.35 10.16
C GLY A 172 1.66 7.48 10.31
N ARG A 173 0.77 7.38 11.31
CA ARG A 173 -0.20 8.45 11.61
C ARG A 173 0.49 9.72 12.09
N ALA A 174 1.50 9.60 12.96
CA ALA A 174 2.27 10.75 13.42
C ALA A 174 3.04 11.44 12.29
N ALA A 175 3.48 10.69 11.27
CA ALA A 175 4.08 11.24 10.05
C ALA A 175 3.05 11.82 9.06
N GLY A 176 1.76 11.53 9.22
CA GLY A 176 0.72 11.95 8.26
C GLY A 176 0.50 10.99 7.08
N CYS A 177 1.05 9.77 7.14
CA CYS A 177 0.81 8.72 6.16
C CYS A 177 -0.54 8.01 6.40
N CYS A 178 -1.10 7.42 5.34
CA CYS A 178 -2.17 6.44 5.48
C CYS A 178 -1.59 5.10 5.94
N THR A 179 -2.28 4.39 6.82
CA THR A 179 -1.72 3.23 7.53
C THR A 179 -2.46 1.94 7.25
N ILE A 180 -1.70 0.87 7.01
CA ILE A 180 -2.21 -0.49 6.84
C ILE A 180 -1.57 -1.40 7.90
N LEU A 181 -2.41 -2.01 8.74
CA LEU A 181 -1.97 -3.03 9.68
C LEU A 181 -2.09 -4.42 9.04
N ILE A 182 -0.99 -5.16 8.98
CA ILE A 182 -1.01 -6.59 8.65
C ILE A 182 -1.40 -7.37 9.90
N ASN A 183 -2.63 -7.88 9.93
CA ASN A 183 -3.16 -8.65 11.03
C ASN A 183 -2.69 -10.11 10.93
N LEU A 184 -1.63 -10.42 11.67
CA LEU A 184 -1.13 -11.79 11.79
C LEU A 184 -1.84 -12.52 12.94
N PRO A 185 -2.11 -13.83 12.80
CA PRO A 185 -2.64 -14.64 13.89
C PRO A 185 -1.78 -14.51 15.15
N GLY A 186 -2.39 -14.24 16.31
CA GLY A 186 -1.68 -14.04 17.58
C GLY A 186 -1.17 -12.62 17.84
N ASN A 187 -1.47 -11.64 16.98
CA ASN A 187 -1.24 -10.22 17.26
C ASN A 187 -2.41 -9.51 17.99
N GLU A 188 -3.50 -10.23 18.27
CA GLU A 188 -4.72 -9.67 18.88
C GLU A 188 -4.49 -9.09 20.29
N ASP A 189 -3.60 -9.70 21.07
CA ASP A 189 -3.30 -9.30 22.45
C ASP A 189 -2.36 -8.10 22.58
N LYS A 190 -1.85 -7.56 21.45
CA LYS A 190 -0.81 -6.51 21.44
C LYS A 190 -1.34 -5.12 21.11
N LYS A 191 -2.66 -4.95 21.17
CA LYS A 191 -3.34 -3.67 21.02
C LYS A 191 -3.57 -3.04 22.40
N ASP A 192 -3.02 -1.86 22.63
CA ASP A 192 -3.41 -1.03 23.76
C ASP A 192 -4.78 -0.38 23.49
N LYS A 193 -5.59 -0.16 24.53
CA LYS A 193 -6.87 0.57 24.41
C LYS A 193 -6.67 1.99 23.85
N SER A 194 -5.50 2.58 24.10
CA SER A 194 -5.11 3.90 23.61
C SER A 194 -4.58 3.91 22.17
N ASP A 195 -4.33 2.74 21.57
CA ASP A 195 -3.79 2.69 20.21
C ASP A 195 -4.82 3.18 19.18
N PRO A 196 -4.42 4.10 18.28
CA PRO A 196 -5.31 4.54 17.22
C PRO A 196 -5.63 3.39 16.26
N PRO A 197 -6.85 3.34 15.70
CA PRO A 197 -7.15 2.37 14.66
C PRO A 197 -6.28 2.63 13.42
N PRO A 198 -5.85 1.58 12.70
CA PRO A 198 -5.27 1.76 11.38
C PRO A 198 -6.34 2.24 10.40
N ASP A 199 -5.93 2.93 9.33
CA ASP A 199 -6.89 3.35 8.28
C ASP A 199 -7.42 2.13 7.51
N TYR A 200 -6.58 1.10 7.35
CA TYR A 200 -6.94 -0.18 6.75
C TYR A 200 -6.29 -1.36 7.49
N ALA A 201 -6.89 -2.54 7.35
CA ALA A 201 -6.32 -3.80 7.79
C ALA A 201 -6.18 -4.76 6.60
N ALA A 202 -5.15 -5.58 6.62
CA ALA A 202 -4.87 -6.61 5.64
C ALA A 202 -4.37 -7.88 6.34
N VAL A 203 -4.59 -9.08 5.79
CA VAL A 203 -4.07 -10.33 6.36
C VAL A 203 -2.65 -10.66 5.87
N ASN A 204 -2.19 -9.98 4.82
CA ASN A 204 -0.83 -10.09 4.29
C ASN A 204 -0.48 -8.91 3.35
N ILE A 205 0.78 -8.86 2.93
CA ILE A 205 1.31 -7.80 2.03
C ILE A 205 0.62 -7.76 0.65
N LYS A 206 0.12 -8.90 0.16
CA LYS A 206 -0.61 -8.96 -1.12
C LYS A 206 -1.95 -8.26 -1.01
N GLU A 207 -2.67 -8.46 0.08
CA GLU A 207 -3.92 -7.73 0.33
C GLU A 207 -3.66 -6.24 0.55
N ALA A 208 -2.60 -5.89 1.28
CA ALA A 208 -2.19 -4.49 1.42
C ALA A 208 -1.94 -3.82 0.05
N ALA A 209 -1.26 -4.51 -0.88
CA ALA A 209 -1.07 -4.01 -2.25
C ALA A 209 -2.41 -3.81 -2.99
N ASN A 210 -3.36 -4.72 -2.83
CA ASN A 210 -4.68 -4.59 -3.44
C ASN A 210 -5.44 -3.38 -2.91
N ILE A 211 -5.34 -3.10 -1.60
CA ILE A 211 -5.96 -1.92 -0.98
C ILE A 211 -5.38 -0.64 -1.60
N ILE A 212 -4.05 -0.54 -1.72
CA ILE A 212 -3.38 0.61 -2.34
C ILE A 212 -3.80 0.77 -3.81
N MET A 213 -3.88 -0.34 -4.56
CA MET A 213 -4.33 -0.34 -5.95
C MET A 213 -5.77 0.17 -6.10
N MET A 214 -6.70 -0.33 -5.27
CA MET A 214 -8.10 0.12 -5.26
C MET A 214 -8.20 1.61 -4.89
N TYR A 215 -7.43 2.06 -3.90
CA TYR A 215 -7.39 3.47 -3.51
C TYR A 215 -6.87 4.36 -4.66
N HIS A 216 -5.81 3.92 -5.34
CA HIS A 216 -5.22 4.63 -6.46
C HIS A 216 -6.22 4.82 -7.60
N HIS A 217 -6.89 3.74 -8.05
CA HIS A 217 -7.91 3.83 -9.10
C HIS A 217 -9.12 4.69 -8.71
N LYS A 218 -9.56 4.64 -7.45
CA LYS A 218 -10.65 5.51 -6.98
C LYS A 218 -10.26 7.00 -7.02
N LYS A 219 -8.98 7.33 -6.86
CA LYS A 219 -8.48 8.71 -6.94
C LYS A 219 -8.36 9.15 -8.40
N GLU A 220 -7.81 8.32 -9.27
CA GLU A 220 -7.71 8.60 -10.71
C GLU A 220 -9.07 8.69 -11.40
N GLY A 221 -10.00 7.79 -11.08
CA GLY A 221 -11.36 7.81 -11.61
C GLY A 221 -12.12 9.08 -11.21
N ARG A 222 -11.90 9.59 -9.98
CA ARG A 222 -12.44 10.90 -9.57
C ARG A 222 -11.79 12.05 -10.32
N HIS A 223 -10.49 11.98 -10.60
CA HIS A 223 -9.79 13.02 -11.35
C HIS A 223 -10.22 13.06 -12.82
N LYS A 224 -10.37 11.90 -13.47
CA LYS A 224 -10.89 11.80 -14.84
C LYS A 224 -12.32 12.32 -14.98
N VAL A 225 -13.20 12.05 -14.00
CA VAL A 225 -14.57 12.59 -14.02
C VAL A 225 -14.59 14.12 -13.84
N LEU A 226 -13.68 14.67 -13.05
CA LEU A 226 -13.55 16.12 -12.87
C LEU A 226 -12.92 16.81 -14.09
N ASP A 227 -11.97 16.17 -14.78
CA ASP A 227 -11.30 16.71 -15.98
C ASP A 227 -12.20 16.72 -17.23
N ILE A 228 -13.24 15.87 -17.30
CA ILE A 228 -14.26 15.92 -18.36
C ILE A 228 -15.11 17.21 -18.27
N GLY A 229 -15.11 17.89 -17.12
CA GLY A 229 -15.78 19.17 -16.92
C GLY A 229 -14.99 20.40 -17.43
N SER A 230 -13.78 20.21 -17.96
CA SER A 230 -12.86 21.29 -18.37
C SER A 230 -12.44 21.24 -19.83
N ILE A 231 -13.32 20.75 -20.72
CA ILE A 231 -13.25 21.12 -22.13
C ILE A 231 -13.50 22.63 -22.22
N LYS A 232 -12.44 23.40 -22.47
CA LYS A 232 -12.52 24.84 -22.74
C LYS A 232 -13.54 25.10 -23.85
N THR A 233 -14.54 25.92 -23.56
CA THR A 233 -15.54 26.44 -24.49
C THR A 233 -14.99 27.55 -25.39
N ASP A 234 -13.71 27.51 -25.76
CA ASP A 234 -13.04 28.59 -26.51
C ASP A 234 -13.11 28.41 -28.03
N SER A 235 -14.03 27.58 -28.55
CA SER A 235 -14.21 27.40 -29.98
C SER A 235 -15.67 27.12 -30.37
N LEU A 236 -16.59 27.98 -29.95
CA LEU A 236 -18.01 27.92 -30.34
C LEU A 236 -18.48 29.11 -31.20
N ASP A 237 -17.56 29.92 -31.72
CA ASP A 237 -17.88 30.96 -32.68
C ASP A 237 -17.08 30.73 -33.96
N GLU A 238 -17.54 29.82 -34.83
CA GLU A 238 -17.40 29.83 -36.31
C GLU A 238 -17.80 28.47 -36.94
N LEU A 239 -19.11 28.33 -37.27
CA LEU A 239 -19.79 27.68 -38.44
C LEU A 239 -19.36 26.24 -38.95
N PRO A 240 -20.15 25.43 -39.71
CA PRO A 240 -21.48 25.62 -40.34
C PRO A 240 -22.48 24.42 -40.21
N ASN A 241 -23.65 24.57 -40.82
CA ASN A 241 -24.70 23.57 -41.05
C ASN A 241 -24.20 22.17 -41.47
N GLY A 242 -24.78 21.13 -40.84
CA GLY A 242 -25.13 19.88 -41.51
C GLY A 242 -24.17 18.69 -41.37
N SER A 243 -24.66 17.67 -40.66
CA SER A 243 -24.33 16.23 -40.78
C SER A 243 -23.03 15.65 -40.22
N SER A 244 -22.11 16.41 -39.60
CA SER A 244 -20.87 15.83 -39.05
C SER A 244 -20.90 15.37 -37.59
N ASP A 245 -21.95 15.65 -36.81
CA ASP A 245 -21.91 15.46 -35.34
C ASP A 245 -22.30 14.06 -34.85
N ILE A 246 -23.11 13.31 -35.60
CA ILE A 246 -23.56 11.99 -35.14
C ILE A 246 -22.39 10.99 -35.17
N SER A 247 -21.49 11.09 -36.15
CA SER A 247 -20.35 10.17 -36.26
C SER A 247 -19.29 10.43 -35.19
N GLN A 248 -19.09 11.68 -34.75
CA GLN A 248 -18.15 11.99 -33.68
C GLN A 248 -18.71 11.58 -32.31
N ILE A 249 -20.00 11.83 -32.07
CA ILE A 249 -20.68 11.38 -30.85
C ILE A 249 -20.74 9.85 -30.80
N ALA A 250 -21.02 9.17 -31.92
CA ALA A 250 -20.99 7.71 -32.01
C ALA A 250 -19.58 7.16 -31.71
N HIS A 251 -18.53 7.77 -32.26
CA HIS A 251 -17.16 7.33 -32.04
C HIS A 251 -16.69 7.55 -30.59
N ILE A 252 -17.22 8.58 -29.91
CA ILE A 252 -16.96 8.81 -28.48
C ILE A 252 -17.71 7.78 -27.63
N LEU A 253 -18.97 7.47 -27.96
CA LEU A 253 -19.77 6.46 -27.26
C LEU A 253 -19.18 5.06 -27.44
N GLU A 254 -18.73 4.70 -28.65
CA GLU A 254 -18.05 3.42 -28.91
C GLU A 254 -16.73 3.31 -28.12
N ARG A 255 -15.91 4.37 -28.07
CA ARG A 255 -14.69 4.36 -27.24
C ARG A 255 -14.99 4.29 -25.74
N MET A 256 -16.09 4.85 -25.26
CA MET A 256 -16.52 4.70 -23.87
C MET A 256 -16.99 3.27 -23.59
N GLU A 257 -17.75 2.67 -24.51
CA GLU A 257 -18.23 1.30 -24.39
C GLU A 257 -17.08 0.28 -24.42
N GLU A 258 -16.11 0.44 -25.33
CA GLU A 258 -14.90 -0.39 -25.39
C GLU A 258 -14.05 -0.27 -24.13
N ASN A 259 -13.88 0.94 -23.58
CA ASN A 259 -13.14 1.14 -22.35
C ASN A 259 -13.85 0.50 -21.15
N ILE A 260 -15.17 0.63 -21.03
CA ILE A 260 -15.97 -0.01 -19.98
C ILE A 260 -15.91 -1.54 -20.12
N LEU A 261 -16.01 -2.08 -21.34
CA LEU A 261 -15.90 -3.51 -21.60
C LEU A 261 -14.50 -4.06 -21.32
N SER A 262 -13.45 -3.28 -21.62
CA SER A 262 -12.06 -3.64 -21.33
C SER A 262 -11.78 -3.68 -19.83
N GLU A 263 -12.33 -2.74 -19.04
CA GLU A 263 -12.24 -2.71 -17.58
C GLU A 263 -13.02 -3.87 -16.94
N LEU A 264 -14.20 -4.21 -17.50
CA LEU A 264 -14.98 -5.40 -17.11
C LEU A 264 -14.30 -6.73 -17.51
N GLN A 265 -13.44 -6.73 -18.53
CA GLN A 265 -12.61 -7.89 -18.90
C GLN A 265 -11.34 -8.00 -18.04
N ARG A 266 -10.70 -6.88 -17.68
CA ARG A 266 -9.48 -6.84 -16.85
C ARG A 266 -9.73 -7.24 -15.38
N GLY A 267 -10.94 -7.02 -14.87
CA GLY A 267 -11.37 -7.48 -13.54
C GLY A 267 -11.75 -8.97 -13.44
N ARG A 268 -11.65 -9.74 -14.54
CA ARG A 268 -12.24 -11.09 -14.62
C ARG A 268 -11.32 -12.22 -14.15
N ASP A 269 -10.03 -11.97 -13.92
CA ASP A 269 -9.05 -13.07 -13.81
C ASP A 269 -8.68 -13.54 -12.40
N VAL A 270 -9.19 -12.92 -11.32
CA VAL A 270 -8.90 -13.40 -9.95
C VAL A 270 -10.14 -13.53 -9.04
N PHE A 271 -11.31 -13.04 -9.46
CA PHE A 271 -12.51 -13.03 -8.60
C PHE A 271 -13.76 -13.73 -9.14
N SER A 272 -13.70 -14.41 -10.30
CA SER A 272 -14.95 -14.84 -10.97
C SER A 272 -15.38 -16.29 -10.71
N LYS A 273 -14.49 -17.28 -10.50
CA LYS A 273 -14.94 -18.69 -10.46
C LYS A 273 -15.88 -19.00 -9.29
N TRP A 274 -15.52 -18.57 -8.08
CA TRP A 274 -16.32 -18.88 -6.88
C TRP A 274 -17.59 -18.01 -6.77
N LYS A 275 -17.56 -16.77 -7.24
CA LYS A 275 -18.76 -15.91 -7.29
C LYS A 275 -19.73 -16.32 -8.39
N VAL A 276 -19.24 -16.73 -9.56
CA VAL A 276 -20.07 -17.27 -10.65
C VAL A 276 -20.64 -18.64 -10.24
N PHE A 277 -19.85 -19.47 -9.56
CA PHE A 277 -20.34 -20.73 -8.99
C PHE A 277 -21.46 -20.48 -7.95
N ALA A 278 -21.24 -19.54 -7.01
CA ALA A 278 -22.25 -19.17 -6.03
C ALA A 278 -23.53 -18.61 -6.68
N ALA A 279 -23.39 -17.74 -7.69
CA ALA A 279 -24.52 -17.22 -8.45
C ALA A 279 -25.27 -18.32 -9.22
N ALA A 280 -24.56 -19.26 -9.83
CA ALA A 280 -25.16 -20.39 -10.53
C ALA A 280 -25.96 -21.30 -9.57
N VAL A 281 -25.39 -21.62 -8.40
CA VAL A 281 -26.08 -22.38 -7.35
C VAL A 281 -27.35 -21.66 -6.89
N GLN A 282 -27.29 -20.33 -6.77
CA GLN A 282 -28.43 -19.52 -6.33
C GLN A 282 -29.56 -19.44 -7.36
N VAL A 283 -29.22 -19.36 -8.66
CA VAL A 283 -30.20 -19.42 -9.75
C VAL A 283 -30.86 -20.81 -9.79
N ILE A 284 -30.10 -21.89 -9.67
CA ILE A 284 -30.63 -23.26 -9.64
C ILE A 284 -31.59 -23.43 -8.45
N SER A 285 -31.23 -22.92 -7.27
CA SER A 285 -32.08 -22.97 -6.08
C SER A 285 -33.41 -22.24 -6.28
N LEU A 286 -33.40 -21.05 -6.90
CA LEU A 286 -34.61 -20.29 -7.20
C LEU A 286 -35.51 -20.98 -8.23
N VAL A 287 -34.92 -21.63 -9.25
CA VAL A 287 -35.67 -22.41 -10.24
C VAL A 287 -36.35 -23.62 -9.59
N CYS A 288 -35.66 -24.34 -8.70
CA CYS A 288 -36.25 -25.44 -7.93
C CYS A 288 -37.43 -24.96 -7.06
N LEU A 289 -37.28 -23.80 -6.41
CA LEU A 289 -38.33 -23.21 -5.58
C LEU A 289 -39.55 -22.79 -6.41
N LEU A 290 -39.32 -22.22 -7.60
CA LEU A 290 -40.37 -21.82 -8.53
C LEU A 290 -41.16 -23.03 -9.06
N ILE A 291 -40.47 -24.13 -9.41
CA ILE A 291 -41.11 -25.37 -9.84
C ILE A 291 -41.95 -25.97 -8.71
N ALA A 292 -41.45 -25.97 -7.48
CA ALA A 292 -42.20 -26.41 -6.31
C ALA A 292 -43.46 -25.54 -6.07
N LEU A 293 -43.33 -24.22 -6.23
CA LEU A 293 -44.44 -23.27 -6.10
C LEU A 293 -45.52 -23.52 -7.16
N ILE A 294 -45.14 -23.71 -8.42
CA ILE A 294 -46.06 -24.03 -9.52
C ILE A 294 -46.78 -25.36 -9.24
N GLY A 295 -46.06 -26.37 -8.72
CA GLY A 295 -46.66 -27.66 -8.33
C GLY A 295 -47.72 -27.52 -7.25
N VAL A 296 -47.51 -26.64 -6.27
CA VAL A 296 -48.48 -26.33 -5.20
C VAL A 296 -49.73 -25.62 -5.76
N PHE A 297 -49.55 -24.64 -6.65
CA PHE A 297 -50.67 -23.89 -7.25
C PHE A 297 -51.45 -24.68 -8.31
N ALA A 298 -50.82 -25.66 -8.97
CA ALA A 298 -51.46 -26.53 -9.97
C ALA A 298 -52.36 -27.62 -9.36
N SER A 299 -52.52 -27.67 -8.02
CA SER A 299 -53.41 -28.59 -7.30
C SER A 299 -53.22 -30.06 -7.69
N ILE A 300 -51.97 -30.49 -7.83
CA ILE A 300 -51.57 -31.88 -8.08
C ILE A 300 -51.32 -32.56 -6.72
N ASN A 301 -52.22 -33.47 -6.32
CA ASN A 301 -52.20 -34.22 -5.05
C ASN A 301 -50.96 -35.13 -4.92
N TRP A 302 -49.84 -34.65 -4.36
CA TRP A 302 -48.66 -35.49 -4.11
C TRP A 302 -47.90 -35.06 -2.84
N ILE A 303 -48.27 -35.65 -1.71
CA ILE A 303 -47.64 -35.39 -0.40
C ILE A 303 -46.15 -35.84 -0.35
N ASP A 304 -45.73 -36.75 -1.23
CA ASP A 304 -44.35 -37.27 -1.25
C ASP A 304 -43.39 -36.56 -2.24
N SER A 305 -43.92 -35.87 -3.27
CA SER A 305 -43.09 -35.26 -4.32
C SER A 305 -42.65 -33.82 -4.04
N VAL A 306 -43.26 -33.15 -3.05
CA VAL A 306 -42.94 -31.76 -2.69
C VAL A 306 -42.00 -31.70 -1.48
N LEU A 307 -42.12 -32.64 -0.53
CA LEU A 307 -41.30 -32.66 0.67
C LEU A 307 -39.82 -32.95 0.32
N THR A 308 -39.58 -33.86 -0.62
CA THR A 308 -38.24 -34.27 -1.04
C THR A 308 -37.41 -33.10 -1.64
N PRO A 309 -37.90 -32.33 -2.62
CA PRO A 309 -37.16 -31.16 -3.13
C PRO A 309 -37.05 -30.02 -2.11
N LEU A 310 -38.02 -29.86 -1.20
CA LEU A 310 -37.95 -28.85 -0.14
C LEU A 310 -36.84 -29.18 0.88
N VAL A 311 -36.74 -30.44 1.30
CA VAL A 311 -35.67 -30.92 2.18
C VAL A 311 -34.31 -30.81 1.49
N PHE A 312 -34.24 -31.13 0.19
CA PHE A 312 -33.00 -30.99 -0.57
C PHE A 312 -32.54 -29.53 -0.70
N ALA A 313 -33.47 -28.60 -0.94
CA ALA A 313 -33.20 -27.16 -0.97
C ALA A 313 -32.72 -26.64 0.39
N ALA A 314 -33.34 -27.07 1.49
CA ALA A 314 -32.94 -26.69 2.84
C ALA A 314 -31.54 -27.21 3.20
N VAL A 315 -31.22 -28.45 2.82
CA VAL A 315 -29.89 -29.05 3.03
C VAL A 315 -28.83 -28.31 2.21
N LEU A 316 -29.11 -27.96 0.96
CA LEU A 316 -28.19 -27.16 0.14
C LEU A 316 -27.97 -25.75 0.71
N GLN A 317 -29.01 -25.12 1.25
CA GLN A 317 -28.87 -23.83 1.94
C GLN A 317 -28.01 -23.94 3.21
N LEU A 318 -28.21 -24.98 4.02
CA LEU A 318 -27.39 -25.25 5.20
C LEU A 318 -25.92 -25.53 4.84
N MET A 319 -25.66 -26.26 3.74
CA MET A 319 -24.30 -26.46 3.23
C MET A 319 -23.67 -25.16 2.75
N ALA A 320 -24.42 -24.29 2.05
CA ALA A 320 -23.92 -23.00 1.57
C ALA A 320 -23.58 -22.06 2.74
N ILE A 321 -24.42 -22.02 3.78
CA ILE A 321 -24.18 -21.24 5.01
C ILE A 321 -22.97 -21.80 5.77
N SER A 322 -22.84 -23.13 5.87
CA SER A 322 -21.70 -23.76 6.55
C SER A 322 -20.39 -23.49 5.82
N ALA A 323 -20.37 -23.58 4.48
CA ALA A 323 -19.21 -23.23 3.67
C ALA A 323 -18.84 -21.75 3.79
N TYR A 324 -19.83 -20.85 3.86
CA TYR A 324 -19.62 -19.43 4.10
C TYR A 324 -19.01 -19.14 5.48
N LEU A 325 -19.51 -19.80 6.52
CA LEU A 325 -19.00 -19.66 7.89
C LEU A 325 -17.58 -20.22 8.05
N ILE A 326 -17.29 -21.38 7.42
CA ILE A 326 -15.94 -21.98 7.40
C ILE A 326 -14.96 -21.10 6.60
N SER A 327 -15.42 -20.37 5.57
CA SER A 327 -14.54 -19.44 4.83
C SER A 327 -14.15 -18.18 5.62
N LYS A 328 -14.83 -17.94 6.76
CA LYS A 328 -14.64 -16.75 7.59
C LYS A 328 -13.85 -17.06 8.88
N SER A 329 -13.66 -18.32 9.24
CA SER A 329 -12.75 -18.78 10.31
C SER A 329 -11.37 -19.09 9.76
#